data_AF-A0A2S4L8P6-F1
#
_entry.id   AF-A0A2S4L8P6-F1
#
_cell.length_a   1.000
_cell.length_b   1.000
_cell.length_c   1.000
_cell.angle_alpha   90.00
_cell.angle_beta   90.00
_cell.angle_gamma   90.00
#
_symmetry.space_group_name_H-M   'P 1'
#
loop_
_entity.id
_entity.type
_entity.pdbx_description
1 polymer ?
#
loop_
_entity_poly.entity_id
_entity_poly.type
_entity_poly.pdbx_seq_one_letter_code
_entity_poly.pdbx_strand_id
1 'polypeptide(L)'
;MAAPTEAQLAHQQLIEQLDIHAIHKNFRNANWRPNQRRNKNLKAIVGDASRREVSALATPQDVSGGATPADDGLSTSGTSTPATSSNDNNNPPNLAQASRSLSKLVLEKSLKLPGGAVSAPSATYTNIESAPSLAHSKHYCDVTGLPAPYLDPKTRMRYHNKEVFGLIRTLPQTSAEQFLAARSAHTVLK
;
A
#
# COMPACT_ATOMS: atom_id res chain seq x y z
N MET A 1 -51.16 -18.23 -2.20
CA MET A 1 -49.70 -18.38 -2.40
C MET A 1 -49.49 -19.75 -3.05
N ALA A 2 -48.97 -19.80 -4.28
CA ALA A 2 -48.71 -21.09 -4.94
C ALA A 2 -47.60 -21.84 -4.18
N ALA A 3 -47.73 -23.16 -4.05
CA ALA A 3 -46.70 -23.98 -3.43
C ALA A 3 -45.39 -23.91 -4.26
N PRO A 4 -44.21 -23.91 -3.60
CA PRO A 4 -42.93 -23.91 -4.31
C PRO A 4 -42.79 -25.16 -5.15
N THR A 5 -42.21 -25.01 -6.34
CA THR A 5 -41.98 -26.14 -7.25
C THR A 5 -40.87 -27.04 -6.72
N GLU A 6 -40.86 -28.31 -7.16
CA GLU A 6 -39.84 -29.29 -6.76
C GLU A 6 -38.41 -28.80 -7.07
N ALA A 7 -38.23 -28.13 -8.21
CA ALA A 7 -36.95 -27.51 -8.57
C ALA A 7 -36.52 -26.39 -7.60
N GLN A 8 -37.48 -25.60 -7.10
CA GLN A 8 -37.22 -24.55 -6.10
C GLN A 8 -36.82 -25.16 -4.76
N LEU A 9 -37.46 -26.27 -4.35
CA LEU A 9 -37.13 -26.99 -3.13
C LEU A 9 -35.74 -27.63 -3.22
N ALA A 10 -35.40 -28.28 -4.32
CA ALA A 10 -34.07 -28.86 -4.53
C ALA A 10 -32.98 -27.78 -4.52
N HIS A 11 -33.23 -26.62 -5.12
CA HIS A 11 -32.32 -25.48 -5.08
C HIS A 11 -32.12 -24.95 -3.65
N GLN A 12 -33.20 -24.86 -2.87
CA GLN A 12 -33.13 -24.42 -1.48
C GLN A 12 -32.32 -25.41 -0.61
N GLN A 13 -32.54 -26.71 -0.77
CA GLN A 13 -31.77 -27.75 -0.08
C GLN A 13 -30.28 -27.66 -0.40
N LEU A 14 -29.93 -27.37 -1.65
CA LEU A 14 -28.54 -27.18 -2.05
C LEU A 14 -27.90 -25.97 -1.38
N ILE A 15 -28.62 -24.85 -1.25
CA ILE A 15 -28.12 -23.67 -0.53
C ILE A 15 -27.90 -24.00 0.95
N GLU A 16 -28.85 -24.69 1.59
CA GLU A 16 -28.76 -25.06 3.01
C GLU A 16 -27.58 -26.00 3.27
N GLN A 17 -27.33 -26.95 2.37
CA GLN A 17 -26.19 -27.86 2.47
C GLN A 17 -24.84 -27.14 2.34
N LEU A 18 -24.76 -26.06 1.57
CA LEU A 18 -23.53 -25.28 1.36
C LEU A 18 -23.27 -24.22 2.45
N ASP A 19 -24.14 -24.10 3.46
CA ASP A 19 -23.96 -23.14 4.55
C ASP A 19 -22.96 -23.63 5.61
N ILE A 20 -21.91 -22.85 5.78
CA ILE A 20 -20.85 -23.08 6.78
C ILE A 20 -21.28 -22.74 8.23
N HIS A 21 -22.45 -22.13 8.44
CA HIS A 21 -22.98 -21.79 9.76
C HIS A 21 -23.88 -22.88 10.33
N ALA A 22 -24.53 -23.67 9.47
CA ALA A 22 -25.30 -24.84 9.88
C ALA A 22 -24.45 -25.87 10.66
N ILE A 23 -23.14 -25.93 10.38
CA ILE A 23 -22.19 -26.82 11.05
C ILE A 23 -21.51 -26.10 12.21
N HIS A 24 -21.63 -26.67 13.42
CA HIS A 24 -20.97 -26.14 14.62
C HIS A 24 -19.44 -26.32 14.57
N LYS A 25 -18.70 -25.24 14.84
CA LYS A 25 -17.23 -25.19 14.74
C LYS A 25 -16.59 -25.53 16.10
N ASN A 26 -16.34 -26.81 16.36
CA ASN A 26 -15.70 -27.31 17.59
C ASN A 26 -14.20 -26.95 17.73
N PHE A 27 -13.54 -26.52 16.66
CA PHE A 27 -12.12 -26.13 16.65
C PHE A 27 -11.90 -24.61 16.75
N ARG A 28 -12.95 -23.79 16.70
CA ARG A 28 -12.81 -22.33 16.68
C ARG A 28 -12.76 -21.79 18.11
N ASN A 29 -11.67 -21.12 18.47
CA ASN A 29 -11.55 -20.45 19.77
C ASN A 29 -12.61 -19.33 19.90
N ALA A 30 -13.50 -19.45 20.89
CA ALA A 30 -14.57 -18.51 21.16
C ALA A 30 -14.08 -17.15 21.70
N ASN A 31 -12.88 -17.08 22.27
CA ASN A 31 -12.32 -15.86 22.84
C ASN A 31 -11.65 -14.96 21.80
N TRP A 32 -11.31 -15.50 20.62
CA TRP A 32 -10.69 -14.71 19.57
C TRP A 32 -11.66 -13.66 19.00
N ARG A 33 -11.18 -12.43 18.82
CA ARG A 33 -11.92 -11.31 18.22
C ARG A 33 -11.17 -10.77 17.00
N PRO A 34 -11.85 -10.55 15.85
CA PRO A 34 -11.20 -10.00 14.67
C PRO A 34 -10.76 -8.56 14.91
N ASN A 35 -9.56 -8.21 14.46
CA ASN A 35 -9.09 -6.82 14.45
C ASN A 35 -9.73 -6.07 13.27
N GLN A 36 -10.26 -4.87 13.52
CA GLN A 36 -10.85 -4.00 12.50
C GLN A 36 -9.84 -3.58 11.42
N ARG A 37 -8.56 -3.43 11.76
CA ARG A 37 -7.52 -2.88 10.87
C ARG A 37 -6.84 -3.93 9.97
N ARG A 38 -7.53 -5.03 9.67
CA ARG A 38 -6.98 -6.17 8.90
C ARG A 38 -7.08 -6.02 7.38
N ASN A 39 -8.16 -5.41 6.90
CA ASN A 39 -8.41 -5.26 5.47
C ASN A 39 -7.71 -3.99 4.97
N LYS A 40 -6.48 -4.15 4.47
CA LYS A 40 -5.64 -3.05 3.96
C LYS A 40 -5.37 -3.24 2.48
N ASN A 41 -5.30 -2.13 1.72
CA ASN A 41 -4.80 -2.17 0.35
C ASN A 41 -3.28 -2.28 0.33
N LEU A 42 -2.71 -2.72 -0.81
CA LEU A 42 -1.25 -2.85 -0.95
C LEU A 42 -0.52 -1.55 -0.62
N LYS A 43 -1.08 -0.41 -1.03
CA LYS A 43 -0.52 0.92 -0.72
C LYS A 43 -0.38 1.17 0.79
N ALA A 44 -1.40 0.84 1.59
CA ALA A 44 -1.36 1.01 3.04
C ALA A 44 -0.39 0.02 3.70
N ILE A 45 -0.33 -1.23 3.20
CA ILE A 45 0.62 -2.24 3.69
C ILE A 45 2.06 -1.78 3.45
N VAL A 46 2.38 -1.35 2.23
CA VAL A 46 3.71 -0.81 1.87
C VAL A 46 4.02 0.46 2.67
N GLY A 47 3.05 1.35 2.85
CA GLY A 47 3.23 2.56 3.66
C GLY A 47 3.50 2.27 5.13
N ASP A 48 2.86 1.25 5.72
CA ASP A 48 3.12 0.82 7.09
C ASP A 48 4.49 0.15 7.23
N ALA A 49 4.92 -0.63 6.23
CA ALA A 49 6.25 -1.24 6.19
C ALA A 49 7.36 -0.18 6.14
N SER A 50 7.24 0.80 5.23
CA SER A 50 8.22 1.90 5.11
C SER A 50 8.30 2.73 6.39
N ARG A 51 7.17 3.08 7.03
CA ARG A 51 7.18 3.79 8.32
C ARG A 51 7.86 2.98 9.42
N ARG A 52 7.62 1.66 9.46
CA ARG A 52 8.24 0.76 10.44
C ARG A 52 9.76 0.68 10.26
N GLU A 53 10.24 0.61 9.03
CA GLU A 53 11.68 0.63 8.73
C GLU A 53 12.34 1.94 9.19
N VAL A 54 11.72 3.08 8.92
CA VAL A 54 12.20 4.39 9.41
C VAL A 54 12.25 4.44 10.94
N SER A 55 11.22 3.91 11.63
CA SER A 55 11.20 3.85 13.09
C SER A 55 12.25 2.87 13.67
N ALA A 56 12.52 1.76 12.99
CA ALA A 56 13.57 0.82 13.39
C ALA A 56 14.97 1.43 13.26
N LEU A 57 15.23 2.18 12.18
CA LEU A 57 16.51 2.87 11.97
C LEU A 57 16.74 4.05 12.93
N ALA A 58 15.67 4.68 13.42
CA ALA A 58 15.73 5.77 14.38
C ALA A 58 15.93 5.30 15.84
N THR A 59 15.79 4.00 16.11
CA THR A 59 16.06 3.45 17.46
C THR A 59 17.55 3.14 17.54
N PRO A 60 18.34 3.76 18.44
CA PRO A 60 19.74 3.43 18.60
C PRO A 60 19.85 1.95 18.99
N GLN A 61 20.57 1.18 18.20
CA GLN A 61 21.07 -0.12 18.60
C GLN A 61 22.25 0.11 19.54
N ASP A 62 21.99 0.74 20.68
CA ASP A 62 22.95 0.77 21.77
C ASP A 62 23.05 -0.65 22.30
N VAL A 63 24.21 -1.25 22.02
CA VAL A 63 24.69 -2.49 22.64
C VAL A 63 24.53 -2.34 24.15
N SER A 64 23.45 -2.90 24.68
CA SER A 64 23.21 -3.03 26.11
C SER A 64 23.04 -4.51 26.41
N GLY A 65 24.14 -5.24 26.26
CA GLY A 65 24.35 -6.45 27.02
C GLY A 65 24.40 -6.07 28.51
N GLY A 66 23.36 -6.45 29.25
CA GLY A 66 23.33 -6.34 30.71
C GLY A 66 22.34 -5.33 31.27
N ALA A 67 21.05 -5.68 31.26
CA ALA A 67 20.15 -5.37 32.37
C ALA A 67 18.92 -6.28 32.25
N THR A 68 18.88 -7.29 33.11
CA THR A 68 17.68 -8.07 33.49
C THR A 68 16.45 -7.17 33.62
N PRO A 69 15.31 -7.46 32.98
CA PRO A 69 14.08 -6.75 33.26
C PRO A 69 13.50 -7.28 34.57
N ALA A 70 13.55 -6.44 35.61
CA ALA A 70 12.68 -6.57 36.76
C ALA A 70 11.25 -6.21 36.31
N ASP A 71 10.34 -7.15 36.55
CA ASP A 71 8.92 -6.96 36.85
C ASP A 71 8.56 -5.53 37.28
N ASP A 72 7.70 -4.86 36.50
CA ASP A 72 6.58 -4.15 37.11
C ASP A 72 5.41 -4.01 36.13
N GLY A 73 4.22 -4.17 36.69
CA GLY A 73 2.99 -4.46 36.00
C GLY A 73 2.35 -3.29 35.24
N LEU A 74 1.40 -3.69 34.39
CA LEU A 74 0.22 -2.95 33.93
C LEU A 74 0.10 -1.47 34.37
N SER A 75 0.11 -0.54 33.41
CA SER A 75 -1.13 0.18 33.07
C SER A 75 -0.97 1.16 31.92
N THR A 76 -1.81 0.93 30.94
CA THR A 76 -2.32 1.92 29.99
C THR A 76 -3.10 2.99 30.76
N SER A 77 -2.74 4.28 30.62
CA SER A 77 -3.62 5.46 30.62
C SER A 77 -2.82 6.71 30.98
N GLY A 78 -2.86 7.74 30.13
CA GLY A 78 -2.21 9.01 30.45
C GLY A 78 -1.90 9.87 29.24
N THR A 79 -2.92 10.23 28.47
CA THR A 79 -2.89 11.47 27.69
C THR A 79 -2.85 12.63 28.69
N SER A 80 -1.65 13.12 29.00
CA SER A 80 -1.46 14.37 29.71
C SER A 80 -0.82 15.39 28.76
N THR A 81 -1.69 16.14 28.10
CA THR A 81 -1.47 17.52 27.63
C THR A 81 -0.73 18.31 28.73
N PRO A 82 0.38 19.00 28.46
CA PRO A 82 0.89 19.96 29.43
C PRO A 82 0.00 21.20 29.38
N ALA A 83 -0.80 21.36 30.43
CA ALA A 83 -1.45 22.61 30.77
C ALA A 83 -0.38 23.66 31.08
N THR A 84 -0.45 24.79 30.38
CA THR A 84 0.29 26.00 30.69
C THR A 84 -0.33 26.67 31.92
N SER A 85 0.36 26.65 33.05
CA SER A 85 0.08 27.52 34.19
C SER A 85 1.39 28.17 34.66
N SER A 86 1.49 29.47 34.34
CA SER A 86 2.07 30.58 35.11
C SER A 86 3.16 30.34 36.16
N ASN A 87 4.27 31.06 35.97
CA ASN A 87 5.24 31.57 36.95
C ASN A 87 6.01 30.56 37.81
N ASP A 88 7.28 30.33 37.45
CA ASP A 88 8.38 30.38 38.42
C ASP A 88 9.75 30.51 37.72
N ASN A 89 10.42 31.64 37.95
CA ASN A 89 11.71 32.02 37.37
C ASN A 89 12.90 31.46 38.17
N ASN A 90 12.95 30.15 38.46
CA ASN A 90 14.15 29.54 39.09
C ASN A 90 14.18 28.00 39.08
N ASN A 91 13.94 27.35 37.94
CA ASN A 91 14.20 25.91 37.81
C ASN A 91 15.49 25.70 36.99
N PRO A 92 16.50 24.96 37.49
CA PRO A 92 17.71 24.68 36.71
C PRO A 92 17.34 23.97 35.41
N PRO A 93 17.99 24.30 34.28
CA PRO A 93 17.65 23.71 33.00
C PRO A 93 17.80 22.19 33.11
N ASN A 94 16.72 21.46 32.82
CA ASN A 94 16.65 20.00 32.90
C ASN A 94 17.64 19.40 31.88
N LEU A 95 18.89 19.20 32.32
CA LEU A 95 20.01 18.78 31.49
C LEU A 95 19.74 17.43 30.82
N ALA A 96 18.93 16.57 31.45
CA ALA A 96 18.51 15.29 30.89
C ALA A 96 17.52 15.45 29.72
N GLN A 97 16.69 16.49 29.72
CA GLN A 97 15.83 16.83 28.57
C GLN A 97 16.65 17.49 27.45
N ALA A 98 17.60 18.35 27.82
CA ALA A 98 18.50 19.01 26.87
C ALA A 98 19.41 18.00 26.15
N SER A 99 20.01 17.06 26.88
CA SER A 99 20.89 16.03 26.28
C SER A 99 20.13 15.12 25.31
N ARG A 100 18.90 14.71 25.64
CA ARG A 100 18.02 13.95 24.73
C ARG A 100 17.70 14.72 23.45
N SER A 101 17.47 16.03 23.55
CA SER A 101 17.21 16.88 22.39
C SER A 101 18.46 17.08 21.51
N LEU A 102 19.65 17.14 22.11
CA LEU A 102 20.92 17.21 21.38
C LEU A 102 21.25 15.88 20.71
N SER A 103 21.05 14.74 21.37
CA SER A 103 21.22 13.42 20.76
C SER A 103 20.31 13.25 19.54
N LYS A 104 19.06 13.72 19.62
CA LYS A 104 18.13 13.74 18.48
C LYS A 104 18.62 14.63 17.34
N LEU A 105 19.06 15.86 17.63
CA LEU A 105 19.56 16.80 16.62
C LEU A 105 20.87 16.32 15.97
N VAL A 106 21.78 15.72 16.73
CA VAL A 106 23.03 15.15 16.22
C VAL A 106 22.73 13.95 15.32
N LEU A 107 21.75 13.11 15.68
CA LEU A 107 21.25 12.01 14.81
C LEU A 107 20.60 12.51 13.53
N GLU A 108 19.75 13.54 13.60
CA GLU A 108 19.14 14.16 12.41
C GLU A 108 20.20 14.76 11.48
N LYS A 109 21.29 15.29 12.06
CA LYS A 109 22.44 15.84 11.32
C LYS A 109 23.28 14.75 10.67
N SER A 110 23.54 13.63 11.36
CA SER A 110 24.34 12.53 10.82
C SER A 110 23.60 11.67 9.79
N LEU A 111 22.26 11.62 9.81
CA LEU A 111 21.46 11.07 8.71
C LEU A 111 21.47 11.95 7.45
N LYS A 112 21.80 13.25 7.57
CA LYS A 112 21.95 14.18 6.44
C LYS A 112 23.43 14.24 6.04
N LEU A 113 23.89 13.25 5.28
CA LEU A 113 25.17 13.38 4.58
C LEU A 113 25.16 14.63 3.66
N PRO A 114 26.26 15.40 3.59
CA PRO A 114 26.34 16.57 2.72
C PRO A 114 26.57 16.09 1.28
N GLY A 115 25.48 15.99 0.54
CA GLY A 115 25.45 15.48 -0.83
C GLY A 115 24.17 14.67 -0.98
N GLY A 116 23.27 15.11 -1.85
CA GLY A 116 21.92 14.58 -2.04
C GLY A 116 21.85 13.16 -2.59
N ALA A 117 22.61 12.22 -2.02
CA ALA A 117 22.29 10.82 -2.05
C ALA A 117 21.02 10.65 -1.20
N VAL A 118 19.88 10.64 -1.89
CA VAL A 118 18.69 9.93 -1.41
C VAL A 118 19.21 8.63 -0.80
N SER A 119 19.07 8.46 0.53
CA SER A 119 19.39 7.20 1.18
C SER A 119 18.65 6.13 0.39
N ALA A 120 19.41 5.33 -0.37
CA ALA A 120 18.83 4.28 -1.18
C ALA A 120 18.02 3.42 -0.20
N PRO A 121 16.74 3.13 -0.49
CA PRO A 121 15.92 2.40 0.44
C PRO A 121 16.66 1.10 0.78
N SER A 122 16.76 0.79 2.07
CA SER A 122 17.39 -0.46 2.53
C SER A 122 16.81 -1.62 1.71
N ALA A 123 17.67 -2.42 1.10
CA ALA A 123 17.25 -3.48 0.20
C ALA A 123 16.64 -4.64 1.02
N THR A 124 15.37 -4.51 1.36
CA THR A 124 14.58 -5.59 1.97
C THR A 124 14.15 -6.58 0.87
N TYR A 125 13.98 -7.87 1.19
CA TYR A 125 13.52 -8.93 0.26
C TYR A 125 12.28 -8.53 -0.57
N THR A 126 11.43 -7.66 -0.03
CA THR A 126 10.21 -7.15 -0.68
C THR A 126 10.46 -5.94 -1.61
N ASN A 127 11.59 -5.26 -1.48
CA ASN A 127 11.94 -4.01 -2.19
C ASN A 127 12.91 -4.24 -3.37
N ILE A 128 13.32 -5.48 -3.63
CA ILE A 128 14.13 -5.83 -4.80
C ILE A 128 13.18 -6.05 -5.99
N GLU A 129 12.50 -4.99 -6.40
CA GLU A 129 11.78 -5.02 -7.68
C GLU A 129 12.79 -5.04 -8.84
N SER A 130 12.43 -5.74 -9.92
CA SER A 130 13.24 -5.75 -11.14
C SER A 130 13.32 -4.34 -11.71
N ALA A 131 14.53 -3.91 -12.08
CA ALA A 131 14.74 -2.62 -12.74
C ALA A 131 13.87 -2.50 -14.01
N PRO A 132 13.39 -1.28 -14.34
CA PRO A 132 12.65 -1.06 -15.57
C PRO A 132 13.51 -1.38 -16.80
N SER A 133 12.89 -1.87 -17.86
CA SER A 133 13.60 -2.14 -19.11
C SER A 133 14.02 -0.84 -19.80
N LEU A 134 15.29 -0.77 -20.22
CA LEU A 134 15.83 0.32 -21.03
C LEU A 134 15.82 0.00 -22.54
N ALA A 135 15.38 -1.20 -22.92
CA ALA A 135 15.34 -1.63 -24.30
C ALA A 135 14.23 -0.93 -25.09
N HIS A 136 14.47 -0.66 -26.37
CA HIS A 136 13.46 -0.06 -27.24
C HIS A 136 12.27 -1.02 -27.41
N SER A 137 11.07 -0.56 -27.03
CA SER A 137 9.86 -1.38 -27.13
C SER A 137 9.43 -1.56 -28.59
N LYS A 138 9.15 -2.79 -29.00
CA LYS A 138 8.50 -3.04 -30.30
C LYS A 138 7.06 -2.53 -30.27
N HIS A 139 6.61 -1.95 -31.37
CA HIS A 139 5.26 -1.38 -31.49
C HIS A 139 4.37 -2.29 -32.32
N TYR A 140 3.24 -2.66 -31.75
CA TYR A 140 2.23 -3.51 -32.36
C TYR A 140 0.91 -2.73 -32.49
N CYS A 141 0.08 -3.15 -33.44
CA CYS A 141 -1.21 -2.57 -33.72
C CYS A 141 -2.17 -2.88 -32.58
N ASP A 142 -2.89 -1.86 -32.11
CA ASP A 142 -3.81 -1.98 -30.98
C ASP A 142 -5.05 -2.83 -31.32
N VAL A 143 -5.38 -2.98 -32.62
CA VAL A 143 -6.55 -3.73 -33.10
C VAL A 143 -6.20 -5.17 -33.51
N THR A 144 -5.10 -5.36 -34.23
CA THR A 144 -4.77 -6.64 -34.88
C THR A 144 -3.56 -7.37 -34.28
N GLY A 145 -2.73 -6.69 -33.49
CA GLY A 145 -1.48 -7.26 -32.95
C GLY A 145 -0.33 -7.37 -33.96
N LEU A 146 -0.53 -7.03 -35.24
CA LEU A 146 0.53 -6.97 -36.25
C LEU A 146 1.54 -5.85 -35.95
N PRO A 147 2.80 -5.90 -36.43
CA PRO A 147 3.77 -4.83 -36.21
C PRO A 147 3.24 -3.51 -36.78
N ALA A 148 3.13 -2.45 -35.97
CA ALA A 148 2.52 -1.19 -36.38
C ALA A 148 3.59 -0.10 -36.58
N PRO A 149 3.94 0.25 -37.83
CA PRO A 149 4.86 1.35 -38.10
C PRO A 149 4.23 2.74 -37.93
N TYR A 150 2.90 2.83 -37.86
CA TYR A 150 2.19 4.11 -37.86
C TYR A 150 1.34 4.34 -36.60
N LEU A 151 1.15 5.63 -36.28
CA LEU A 151 0.38 6.12 -35.13
C LEU A 151 -0.61 7.19 -35.61
N ASP A 152 -1.87 7.12 -35.19
CA ASP A 152 -2.86 8.16 -35.48
C ASP A 152 -2.70 9.35 -34.52
N PRO A 153 -2.49 10.59 -35.01
CA PRO A 153 -2.28 11.75 -34.13
C PRO A 153 -3.53 12.13 -33.31
N LYS A 154 -4.73 11.76 -33.76
CA LYS A 154 -5.99 12.09 -33.07
C LYS A 154 -6.26 11.14 -31.90
N THR A 155 -6.29 9.85 -32.18
CA THR A 155 -6.62 8.83 -31.16
C THR A 155 -5.40 8.28 -30.42
N ARG A 156 -4.18 8.50 -30.93
CA ARG A 156 -2.92 7.88 -30.46
C ARG A 156 -2.94 6.34 -30.52
N MET A 157 -3.81 5.76 -31.35
CA MET A 157 -3.82 4.33 -31.65
C MET A 157 -2.77 3.96 -32.70
N ARG A 158 -2.14 2.79 -32.53
CA ARG A 158 -1.15 2.23 -33.46
C ARG A 158 -1.83 1.37 -34.52
N TYR A 159 -1.48 1.56 -35.79
CA TYR A 159 -2.08 0.83 -36.92
C TYR A 159 -1.04 0.29 -37.92
N HIS A 160 -1.42 -0.77 -38.62
CA HIS A 160 -0.55 -1.46 -39.59
C HIS A 160 -0.76 -0.96 -41.03
N ASN A 161 -2.02 -0.92 -41.49
CA ASN A 161 -2.40 -0.61 -42.86
C ASN A 161 -3.56 0.40 -42.92
N LYS A 162 -3.89 0.84 -44.14
CA LYS A 162 -4.97 1.81 -44.40
C LYS A 162 -6.36 1.30 -43.97
N GLU A 163 -6.61 0.00 -44.02
CA GLU A 163 -7.90 -0.59 -43.65
C GLU A 163 -8.16 -0.43 -42.15
N VAL A 164 -7.15 -0.74 -41.32
CA VAL A 164 -7.23 -0.52 -39.87
C VAL A 164 -7.35 0.97 -39.55
N PHE A 165 -6.66 1.84 -40.29
CA PHE A 165 -6.82 3.28 -40.12
C PHE A 165 -8.23 3.77 -40.45
N GLY A 166 -8.84 3.26 -41.53
CA GLY A 166 -10.23 3.54 -41.89
C GLY A 166 -11.20 3.11 -40.80
N LEU A 167 -11.00 1.90 -40.26
CA LEU A 167 -11.75 1.41 -39.10
C LEU A 167 -11.62 2.36 -37.91
N ILE A 168 -10.40 2.71 -37.48
CA ILE A 168 -10.14 3.62 -36.34
C ILE A 168 -10.87 4.96 -36.51
N ARG A 169 -11.00 5.48 -37.74
CA ARG A 169 -11.72 6.74 -37.99
C ARG A 169 -13.24 6.65 -37.87
N THR A 170 -13.80 5.45 -38.01
CA THR A 170 -15.23 5.21 -37.75
C THR A 170 -15.53 4.87 -36.30
N LEU A 171 -14.52 4.53 -35.50
CA LEU A 171 -14.71 4.17 -34.09
C LEU A 171 -15.14 5.40 -33.26
N PRO A 172 -16.10 5.23 -32.34
CA PRO A 172 -16.41 6.27 -31.36
C PRO A 172 -15.24 6.46 -30.39
N GLN A 173 -15.09 7.69 -29.89
CA GLN A 173 -13.99 8.09 -29.01
C GLN A 173 -13.83 7.17 -27.77
N THR A 174 -14.95 6.73 -27.19
CA THR A 174 -14.97 5.82 -26.03
C THR A 174 -14.33 4.47 -26.31
N SER A 175 -14.50 3.93 -27.52
CA SER A 175 -13.90 2.66 -27.90
C SER A 175 -12.38 2.80 -28.11
N ALA A 176 -11.92 3.91 -28.70
CA ALA A 176 -10.49 4.19 -28.82
C ALA A 176 -9.83 4.28 -27.44
N GLU A 177 -10.47 4.93 -26.48
CA GLU A 177 -10.02 4.99 -25.08
C GLU A 177 -9.92 3.59 -24.44
N GLN A 178 -10.86 2.69 -24.71
CA GLN A 178 -10.76 1.29 -24.22
C GLN A 178 -9.55 0.56 -24.82
N PHE A 179 -9.26 0.73 -26.11
CA PHE A 179 -8.04 0.17 -26.72
C PHE A 179 -6.77 0.74 -26.09
N LEU A 180 -6.73 2.05 -25.81
CA LEU A 180 -5.61 2.67 -25.08
C LEU A 180 -5.50 2.15 -23.64
N ALA A 181 -6.63 1.86 -22.98
CA ALA A 181 -6.65 1.32 -21.62
C ALA A 181 -6.08 -0.11 -21.58
N ALA A 182 -6.42 -0.93 -22.58
CA ALA A 182 -5.84 -2.26 -22.74
C ALA A 182 -4.32 -2.22 -22.95
N ARG A 183 -3.80 -1.22 -23.68
CA ARG A 183 -2.35 -0.96 -23.82
C ARG A 183 -1.74 -0.18 -22.64
N SER A 184 -2.50 0.10 -21.58
CA SER A 184 -2.11 0.94 -20.44
C SER A 184 -1.59 2.36 -20.81
N ALA A 185 -2.03 2.90 -21.94
CA ALA A 185 -1.73 4.25 -22.44
C ALA A 185 -2.90 5.24 -22.27
N HIS A 186 -3.95 4.86 -21.53
CA HIS A 186 -5.15 5.66 -21.32
C HIS A 186 -4.93 6.81 -20.33
N THR A 187 -5.34 8.01 -20.73
CA THR A 187 -5.33 9.19 -19.85
C THR A 187 -6.68 9.36 -19.16
N VAL A 188 -6.77 9.02 -17.87
CA VAL A 188 -7.95 9.34 -17.05
C VAL A 188 -7.81 10.78 -16.54
N LEU A 189 -8.69 11.68 -16.97
CA LEU A 189 -8.80 13.00 -16.38
C LEU A 189 -9.35 12.86 -14.95
N LYS A 190 -8.73 13.54 -13.99
CA LYS A 190 -9.12 13.56 -12.57
C LYS A 190 -9.57 14.93 -12.17
#